data_AF-W7LFN0-F1
#
_entry.id   AF-W7LFN0-F1
#
_cell.length_a   1.000
_cell.length_b   1.000
_cell.length_c   1.000
_cell.angle_alpha   90.00
_cell.angle_beta   90.00
_cell.angle_gamma   90.00
#
_symmetry.space_group_name_H-M   'P 1'
#
loop_
_entity.id
_entity.type
_entity.pdbx_description
1 polymer ?
#
loop_
_entity_poly.entity_id
_entity_poly.type
_entity_poly.pdbx_seq_one_letter_code
_entity_poly.pdbx_strand_id
1 'polypeptide(L)'
;MSNTCSYDCSSHPSEIQPYGDVAGIGVMVAFISTAWIVVFLLIIYYLAAFNPELDPFRQKNAKTRTQYPNHIDFSVLRLVRLLPSLFHIRHPHLLQSSRLEPALNKCVIALSDIQIFTGISILVSGYIALRCGLSAYHWQLIVYLAWLANITHLATLSFLRNYFANRRVKLSWRVALMSVMLLLLSVAVGLTGHFDWEGRSQRPADFAICYFRMLPNTQTITFESMVKMICLLAYGFSIRMAKMFKGFETSLRQIGAIMRTVSTRRQRGGSQSISEVDSGAGKKWLRLIGAAMRGASTQQLRRGSQDIPQWDPRARGGRLERLAILIYDPFAIAVSSLINIHLDLFTSFLAEVWPLKL
;
A
#
# COMPACT_ATOMS: atom_id res chain seq x y z
N MET A 1 11.46 5.27 41.83
CA MET A 1 12.61 4.37 41.58
C MET A 1 13.53 5.13 40.64
N SER A 2 14.72 5.51 41.13
CA SER A 2 15.66 6.37 40.39
C SER A 2 16.16 5.65 39.15
N ASN A 3 15.93 6.19 37.95
CA ASN A 3 16.56 5.70 36.72
C ASN A 3 16.69 6.87 35.75
N THR A 4 17.65 7.75 35.98
CA THR A 4 18.10 8.71 34.97
C THR A 4 18.78 7.94 33.84
N CYS A 5 17.98 7.45 32.89
CA CYS A 5 18.51 6.95 31.63
C CYS A 5 19.12 8.15 30.90
N SER A 6 20.39 8.07 30.56
CA SER A 6 21.11 9.12 29.83
C SER A 6 21.74 8.54 28.57
N TYR A 7 21.93 9.40 27.58
CA TYR A 7 22.66 9.09 26.35
C TYR A 7 23.66 10.22 26.13
N ASP A 8 24.80 9.88 25.53
CA ASP A 8 25.81 10.87 25.14
C ASP A 8 26.02 10.81 23.63
N CYS A 9 25.62 11.87 22.94
CA CYS A 9 25.79 11.99 21.49
C CYS A 9 27.23 12.20 21.04
N SER A 10 28.15 12.46 21.99
CA SER A 10 29.59 12.52 21.74
C SER A 10 30.21 11.12 21.77
N SER A 11 29.53 10.16 22.40
CA SER A 11 29.95 8.76 22.44
C SER A 11 29.44 8.03 21.19
N HIS A 12 30.37 7.48 20.42
CA HIS A 12 30.07 6.66 19.24
C HIS A 12 30.34 5.19 19.57
N PRO A 13 29.36 4.46 20.14
CA PRO A 13 29.56 3.06 20.52
C PRO A 13 29.95 2.22 19.30
N SER A 14 30.96 1.36 19.46
CA SER A 14 31.42 0.46 18.41
C SER A 14 30.52 -0.77 18.25
N GLU A 15 29.77 -1.13 19.29
CA GLU A 15 28.91 -2.31 19.34
C GLU A 15 27.46 -1.93 19.59
N ILE A 16 26.54 -2.65 18.93
CA ILE A 16 25.11 -2.50 19.13
C ILE A 16 24.73 -3.26 20.41
N GLN A 17 24.36 -2.54 21.47
CA GLN A 17 23.92 -3.17 22.71
C GLN A 17 22.62 -3.97 22.49
N PRO A 18 22.52 -5.21 22.99
CA PRO A 18 21.31 -6.01 22.85
C PRO A 18 20.10 -5.33 23.51
N TYR A 19 19.03 -5.10 22.75
CA TYR A 19 17.78 -4.54 23.28
C TYR A 19 16.63 -5.54 23.11
N GLY A 20 16.51 -6.45 24.08
CA GLY A 20 15.62 -7.61 24.03
C GLY A 20 14.12 -7.26 23.93
N ASP A 21 13.70 -6.10 24.40
CA ASP A 21 12.30 -5.65 24.35
C ASP A 21 11.82 -5.33 22.93
N VAL A 22 12.75 -5.13 21.99
CA VAL A 22 12.48 -4.74 20.61
C VAL A 22 13.08 -5.73 19.61
N ALA A 23 14.38 -6.02 19.75
CA ALA A 23 15.09 -6.97 18.91
C ALA A 23 15.07 -8.40 19.45
N GLY A 24 14.27 -8.66 20.50
CA GLY A 24 14.07 -10.01 21.02
C GLY A 24 13.51 -10.92 19.94
N ILE A 25 14.07 -12.14 19.85
CA ILE A 25 13.65 -13.15 18.87
C ILE A 25 12.15 -13.39 18.94
N GLY A 26 11.57 -13.44 20.15
CA GLY A 26 10.13 -13.60 20.34
C GLY A 26 9.30 -12.47 19.71
N VAL A 27 9.75 -11.22 19.83
CA VAL A 27 9.07 -10.06 19.22
C VAL A 27 9.12 -10.16 17.71
N MET A 28 10.31 -10.38 17.14
CA MET A 28 10.51 -10.53 15.70
C MET A 28 9.66 -11.67 15.12
N VAL A 29 9.72 -12.85 15.76
CA VAL A 29 8.96 -14.02 15.34
C VAL A 29 7.47 -13.74 15.42
N ALA A 30 6.96 -13.13 16.49
CA ALA A 30 5.53 -12.85 16.63
C ALA A 30 4.99 -11.93 15.51
N PHE A 31 5.72 -10.86 15.17
CA PHE A 31 5.30 -9.96 14.10
C PHE A 31 5.36 -10.62 12.72
N ILE A 32 6.46 -11.32 12.43
CA ILE A 32 6.68 -11.98 11.14
C ILE A 32 5.69 -13.13 10.97
N SER A 33 5.56 -14.01 11.98
CA SER A 33 4.66 -15.16 11.91
C SER A 33 3.21 -14.72 11.76
N THR A 34 2.76 -13.71 12.51
CA THR A 34 1.37 -13.23 12.43
C THR A 34 1.08 -12.64 11.06
N ALA A 35 1.99 -11.84 10.50
CA ALA A 35 1.85 -11.31 9.14
C ALA A 35 1.75 -12.44 8.09
N TRP A 36 2.64 -13.44 8.15
CA TRP A 36 2.63 -14.57 7.22
C TRP A 36 1.41 -15.48 7.38
N ILE A 37 0.94 -15.73 8.60
CA ILE A 37 -0.29 -16.48 8.86
C ILE A 37 -1.47 -15.73 8.24
N VAL A 38 -1.56 -14.41 8.42
CA VAL A 38 -2.63 -13.61 7.80
C VAL A 38 -2.56 -13.73 6.27
N VAL A 39 -1.38 -13.55 5.66
CA VAL A 39 -1.21 -13.71 4.21
C VAL A 39 -1.67 -15.11 3.74
N PHE A 40 -1.27 -16.15 4.46
CA PHE A 40 -1.68 -17.52 4.16
C PHE A 40 -3.20 -17.72 4.24
N LEU A 41 -3.84 -17.20 5.29
CA LEU A 41 -5.31 -17.25 5.44
C LEU A 41 -6.03 -16.47 4.33
N LEU A 42 -5.47 -15.33 3.90
CA LEU A 42 -6.00 -14.56 2.78
C LEU A 42 -5.89 -15.33 1.46
N ILE A 43 -4.78 -16.05 1.23
CA ILE A 43 -4.61 -16.91 0.04
C ILE A 43 -5.63 -18.04 0.07
N ILE A 44 -5.78 -18.74 1.20
CA ILE A 44 -6.80 -19.80 1.35
C ILE A 44 -8.19 -19.24 1.07
N TYR A 45 -8.53 -18.09 1.66
CA TYR A 45 -9.83 -17.48 1.41
C TYR A 45 -10.03 -17.13 -0.06
N TYR A 46 -9.02 -16.50 -0.68
CA TYR A 46 -9.07 -16.09 -2.08
C TYR A 46 -9.32 -17.30 -3.00
N LEU A 47 -8.66 -18.42 -2.76
CA LEU A 47 -8.79 -19.62 -3.59
C LEU A 47 -10.07 -20.42 -3.30
N ALA A 48 -10.44 -20.57 -2.03
CA ALA A 48 -11.49 -21.51 -1.61
C ALA A 48 -12.87 -20.88 -1.38
N ALA A 49 -12.95 -19.60 -1.00
CA ALA A 49 -14.19 -18.98 -0.55
C ALA A 49 -14.56 -17.68 -1.30
N PHE A 50 -13.59 -16.98 -1.88
CA PHE A 50 -13.84 -15.72 -2.57
C PHE A 50 -14.61 -15.94 -3.88
N ASN A 51 -15.69 -15.17 -4.05
CA ASN A 51 -16.48 -15.15 -5.28
C ASN A 51 -16.53 -13.71 -5.84
N PRO A 52 -15.86 -13.43 -6.98
CA PRO A 52 -15.76 -12.09 -7.55
C PRO A 52 -17.09 -11.56 -8.14
N GLU A 53 -18.10 -12.41 -8.29
CA GLU A 53 -19.42 -12.03 -8.81
C GLU A 53 -20.37 -11.49 -7.73
N LEU A 54 -20.01 -11.61 -6.45
CA LEU A 54 -20.86 -11.14 -5.35
C LEU A 54 -20.58 -9.67 -5.02
N ASP A 55 -21.63 -8.94 -4.65
CA ASP A 55 -21.51 -7.56 -4.14
C ASP A 55 -20.74 -7.57 -2.79
N PRO A 56 -19.66 -6.78 -2.65
CA PRO A 56 -18.94 -6.65 -1.39
C PRO A 56 -19.73 -5.96 -0.27
N PHE A 57 -20.82 -5.26 -0.57
CA PHE A 57 -21.69 -4.61 0.42
C PHE A 57 -23.00 -5.38 0.67
N ARG A 58 -23.05 -6.65 0.26
CA ARG A 58 -24.23 -7.49 0.44
C ARG A 58 -24.56 -7.72 1.92
N GLN A 59 -25.83 -7.94 2.21
CA GLN A 59 -26.24 -8.39 3.54
C GLN A 59 -25.75 -9.82 3.80
N LYS A 60 -25.64 -10.19 5.07
CA LYS A 60 -25.20 -11.53 5.47
C LYS A 60 -26.10 -12.58 4.81
N ASN A 61 -25.49 -13.56 4.13
CA ASN A 61 -26.15 -14.64 3.38
C ASN A 61 -26.92 -14.23 2.10
N ALA A 62 -26.99 -12.94 1.77
CA ALA A 62 -27.55 -12.52 0.49
C ALA A 62 -26.60 -12.89 -0.65
N LYS A 63 -27.16 -13.37 -1.78
CA LYS A 63 -26.41 -13.70 -3.00
C LYS A 63 -26.51 -12.58 -4.06
N THR A 64 -26.56 -11.33 -3.62
CA THR A 64 -26.63 -10.17 -4.51
C THR A 64 -25.40 -10.13 -5.41
N ARG A 65 -25.63 -10.16 -6.73
CA ARG A 65 -24.56 -10.08 -7.73
C ARG A 65 -24.09 -8.64 -7.91
N THR A 66 -22.80 -8.47 -8.15
CA THR A 66 -22.23 -7.18 -8.51
C THR A 66 -22.52 -6.87 -9.99
N GLN A 67 -22.86 -5.62 -10.28
CA GLN A 67 -23.10 -5.15 -11.65
C GLN A 67 -21.80 -5.09 -12.48
N TYR A 68 -20.66 -4.91 -11.80
CA TYR A 68 -19.34 -4.76 -12.42
C TYR A 68 -18.31 -5.65 -11.69
N PRO A 69 -18.22 -6.95 -12.04
CA PRO A 69 -17.27 -7.86 -11.41
C PRO A 69 -15.83 -7.54 -11.83
N ASN A 70 -14.88 -7.79 -10.93
CA ASN A 70 -13.48 -7.59 -11.27
C ASN A 70 -12.99 -8.72 -12.18
N HIS A 71 -12.73 -8.40 -13.45
CA HIS A 71 -12.27 -9.39 -14.43
C HIS A 71 -10.91 -10.00 -14.10
N ILE A 72 -10.04 -9.31 -13.33
CA ILE A 72 -8.70 -9.79 -13.02
C ILE A 72 -8.86 -10.97 -12.08
N ASP A 73 -9.59 -10.75 -10.99
CA ASP A 73 -9.88 -11.81 -10.02
C ASP A 73 -10.65 -12.95 -10.65
N PHE A 74 -11.60 -12.67 -11.55
CA PHE A 74 -12.30 -13.71 -12.30
C PHE A 74 -11.34 -14.55 -13.16
N SER A 75 -10.43 -13.91 -13.91
CA SER A 75 -9.49 -14.60 -14.80
C SER A 75 -8.44 -15.39 -14.04
N VAL A 76 -7.89 -14.81 -12.96
CA VAL A 76 -6.92 -15.47 -12.08
C VAL A 76 -7.54 -16.70 -11.42
N LEU A 77 -8.73 -16.56 -10.83
CA LEU A 77 -9.41 -17.71 -10.20
C LEU A 77 -9.77 -18.78 -11.22
N ARG A 78 -10.14 -18.40 -12.45
CA ARG A 78 -10.40 -19.36 -13.52
C ARG A 78 -9.13 -20.11 -13.91
N LEU A 79 -8.01 -19.40 -14.11
CA LEU A 79 -6.73 -19.99 -14.45
C LEU A 79 -6.22 -20.94 -13.36
N VAL A 80 -6.29 -20.52 -12.09
CA VAL A 80 -5.85 -21.35 -10.97
C VAL A 80 -6.71 -22.61 -10.84
N ARG A 81 -8.04 -22.51 -11.04
CA ARG A 81 -8.94 -23.68 -11.05
C ARG A 81 -8.74 -24.62 -12.24
N LEU A 82 -8.10 -24.15 -13.31
CA LEU A 82 -7.78 -24.96 -14.49
C LEU A 82 -6.47 -25.75 -14.35
N LEU A 83 -5.62 -25.42 -13.37
CA LEU A 83 -4.34 -26.12 -13.13
C LEU A 83 -4.56 -27.40 -12.30
N PRO A 84 -4.40 -28.61 -12.89
CA PRO A 84 -4.72 -29.86 -12.21
C PRO A 84 -3.80 -30.19 -11.02
N SER A 85 -2.56 -29.68 -11.03
CA SER A 85 -1.52 -30.02 -10.05
C SER A 85 -1.67 -29.31 -8.69
N LEU A 86 -2.30 -28.13 -8.65
CA LEU A 86 -2.66 -27.44 -7.40
C LEU A 86 -3.91 -28.04 -6.73
N PHE A 87 -4.67 -28.87 -7.44
CA PHE A 87 -6.01 -29.34 -7.07
C PHE A 87 -6.10 -30.87 -6.92
N HIS A 88 -5.09 -31.52 -6.32
CA HIS A 88 -5.34 -32.83 -5.69
C HIS A 88 -6.31 -32.71 -4.48
N ILE A 89 -6.61 -31.48 -4.04
CA ILE A 89 -7.76 -31.16 -3.17
C ILE A 89 -9.04 -31.13 -4.02
N ARG A 90 -9.41 -32.29 -4.54
CA ARG A 90 -10.45 -32.49 -5.56
C ARG A 90 -11.85 -32.57 -4.95
N HIS A 91 -12.34 -31.53 -4.26
CA HIS A 91 -13.78 -31.37 -3.98
C HIS A 91 -14.19 -29.90 -3.74
N PRO A 92 -14.50 -29.13 -4.80
CA PRO A 92 -14.95 -27.73 -4.67
C PRO A 92 -16.28 -27.57 -3.91
N HIS A 93 -17.12 -28.62 -3.87
CA HIS A 93 -18.39 -28.59 -3.14
C HIS A 93 -18.22 -28.78 -1.61
N LEU A 94 -17.12 -29.39 -1.14
CA LEU A 94 -16.87 -29.59 0.30
C LEU A 94 -16.15 -28.40 0.95
N LEU A 95 -15.30 -27.69 0.19
CA LEU A 95 -14.56 -26.50 0.68
C LEU A 95 -15.37 -25.20 0.62
N GLN A 96 -16.39 -25.13 -0.23
CA GLN A 96 -17.45 -24.13 -0.13
C GLN A 96 -18.40 -24.44 1.04
N SER A 97 -17.84 -24.90 2.16
CA SER A 97 -18.60 -25.10 3.38
C SER A 97 -19.03 -23.73 3.89
N SER A 98 -20.30 -23.60 4.24
CA SER A 98 -20.86 -22.45 4.95
C SER A 98 -20.11 -22.10 6.24
N ARG A 99 -19.22 -22.98 6.71
CA ARG A 99 -18.45 -22.87 7.95
C ARG A 99 -17.04 -22.28 7.75
N LEU A 100 -16.43 -22.44 6.58
CA LEU A 100 -15.04 -21.98 6.34
C LEU A 100 -14.94 -20.44 6.32
N GLU A 101 -15.79 -19.75 5.57
CA GLU A 101 -15.78 -18.28 5.52
C GLU A 101 -15.96 -17.64 6.91
N PRO A 102 -16.94 -18.05 7.74
CA PRO A 102 -17.05 -17.55 9.11
C PRO A 102 -15.82 -17.86 9.99
N ALA A 103 -15.20 -19.03 9.86
CA ALA A 103 -14.02 -19.40 10.63
C ALA A 103 -12.79 -18.56 10.24
N LEU A 104 -12.53 -18.42 8.93
CA LEU A 104 -11.46 -17.57 8.41
C LEU A 104 -11.64 -16.11 8.82
N ASN A 105 -12.86 -15.57 8.70
CA ASN A 105 -13.18 -14.22 9.16
C ASN A 105 -12.83 -14.03 10.64
N LYS A 106 -13.24 -14.95 11.52
CA LYS A 106 -12.93 -14.87 12.96
C LYS A 106 -11.42 -14.91 13.23
N CYS A 107 -10.71 -15.82 12.57
CA CYS A 107 -9.27 -15.98 12.74
C CYS A 107 -8.50 -14.73 12.29
N VAL A 108 -8.79 -14.21 11.10
CA VAL A 108 -8.13 -13.00 10.57
C VAL A 108 -8.48 -11.77 11.40
N ILE A 109 -9.70 -11.66 11.94
CA ILE A 109 -10.05 -10.60 12.88
C ILE A 109 -9.18 -10.68 14.13
N ALA A 110 -9.11 -11.84 14.78
CA ALA A 110 -8.35 -12.02 16.02
C ALA A 110 -6.85 -11.74 15.82
N LEU A 111 -6.23 -12.34 14.81
CA LEU A 111 -4.82 -12.13 14.50
C LEU A 111 -4.51 -10.67 14.17
N SER A 112 -5.37 -10.03 13.39
CA SER A 112 -5.17 -8.62 13.08
C SER A 112 -5.39 -7.72 14.29
N ASP A 113 -6.33 -8.00 15.19
CA ASP A 113 -6.57 -7.13 16.34
C ASP A 113 -5.39 -7.21 17.32
N ILE A 114 -4.84 -8.41 17.55
CA ILE A 114 -3.59 -8.59 18.31
C ILE A 114 -2.46 -7.77 17.68
N GLN A 115 -2.29 -7.86 16.36
CA GLN A 115 -1.23 -7.17 15.63
C GLN A 115 -1.37 -5.62 15.70
N ILE A 116 -2.60 -5.07 15.78
CA ILE A 116 -2.81 -3.60 15.97
C ILE A 116 -2.25 -3.20 17.34
N PHE A 117 -2.64 -3.92 18.40
CA PHE A 117 -2.22 -3.61 19.75
C PHE A 117 -0.70 -3.75 19.93
N THR A 118 -0.10 -4.82 19.39
CA THR A 118 1.36 -5.00 19.44
C THR A 118 2.08 -3.95 18.60
N GLY A 119 1.55 -3.58 17.43
CA GLY A 119 2.11 -2.53 16.57
C GLY A 119 2.11 -1.14 17.21
N ILE A 120 1.02 -0.77 17.90
CA ILE A 120 0.98 0.48 18.69
C ILE A 120 1.96 0.39 19.87
N SER A 121 1.98 -0.74 20.57
CA SER A 121 2.82 -0.92 21.75
C SER A 121 4.31 -0.81 21.41
N ILE A 122 4.77 -1.44 20.33
CA ILE A 122 6.18 -1.37 19.93
C ILE A 122 6.60 0.04 19.50
N LEU A 123 5.70 0.78 18.83
CA LEU A 123 5.95 2.19 18.49
C LEU A 123 6.08 3.03 19.76
N VAL A 124 5.12 2.92 20.69
CA VAL A 124 5.15 3.66 21.96
C VAL A 124 6.39 3.33 22.78
N SER A 125 6.73 2.04 22.92
CA SER A 125 7.96 1.60 23.60
C SER A 125 9.21 2.16 22.93
N GLY A 126 9.26 2.18 21.59
CA GLY A 126 10.36 2.79 20.84
C GLY A 126 10.52 4.28 21.14
N TYR A 127 9.43 5.05 21.14
CA TYR A 127 9.46 6.48 21.46
C TYR A 127 9.93 6.76 22.89
N ILE A 128 9.56 5.92 23.84
CA ILE A 128 10.04 6.02 25.23
C ILE A 128 11.54 5.68 25.28
N ALA A 129 11.96 4.59 24.62
CA ALA A 129 13.33 4.11 24.61
C ALA A 129 14.32 5.08 23.95
N LEU A 130 13.86 5.96 23.03
CA LEU A 130 14.69 7.03 22.46
C LEU A 130 15.34 7.90 23.53
N ARG A 131 14.62 8.20 24.63
CA ARG A 131 15.14 9.01 25.73
C ARG A 131 16.20 8.26 26.55
N CYS A 132 16.26 6.95 26.41
CA CYS A 132 17.17 6.06 27.12
C CYS A 132 18.36 5.62 26.26
N GLY A 133 18.62 6.26 25.11
CA GLY A 133 19.72 5.89 24.23
C GLY A 133 19.43 4.67 23.36
N LEU A 134 18.26 4.62 22.72
CA LEU A 134 18.00 3.63 21.68
C LEU A 134 18.90 3.87 20.46
N SER A 135 19.63 2.85 20.00
CA SER A 135 20.46 2.92 18.79
C SER A 135 19.62 3.14 17.52
N ALA A 136 20.20 3.74 16.48
CA ALA A 136 19.58 3.90 15.16
C ALA A 136 19.13 2.57 14.53
N TYR A 137 19.91 1.50 14.72
CA TYR A 137 19.54 0.14 14.27
C TYR A 137 18.21 -0.33 14.85
N HIS A 138 18.08 -0.32 16.19
CA HIS A 138 16.85 -0.73 16.86
C HIS A 138 15.65 0.16 16.49
N TRP A 139 15.87 1.45 16.29
CA TRP A 139 14.81 2.34 15.79
C TRP A 139 14.30 1.92 14.40
N GLN A 140 15.23 1.67 13.46
CA GLN A 140 14.89 1.20 12.12
C GLN A 140 14.12 -0.13 12.16
N LEU A 141 14.51 -1.04 13.06
CA LEU A 141 13.82 -2.31 13.27
C LEU A 141 12.36 -2.12 13.72
N ILE A 142 12.12 -1.23 14.69
CA ILE A 142 10.76 -0.89 15.16
C ILE A 142 9.91 -0.36 14.01
N VAL A 143 10.48 0.55 13.20
CA VAL A 143 9.80 1.12 12.04
C VAL A 143 9.39 0.03 11.04
N TYR A 144 10.27 -0.93 10.74
CA TYR A 144 9.94 -2.03 9.84
C TYR A 144 8.87 -2.98 10.40
N LEU A 145 8.92 -3.30 11.69
CA LEU A 145 7.91 -4.14 12.35
C LEU A 145 6.53 -3.48 12.34
N ALA A 146 6.48 -2.19 12.66
CA ALA A 146 5.25 -1.41 12.62
C ALA A 146 4.72 -1.21 11.19
N TRP A 147 5.61 -1.04 10.21
CA TRP A 147 5.25 -1.01 8.79
C TRP A 147 4.62 -2.33 8.33
N LEU A 148 5.21 -3.47 8.71
CA LEU A 148 4.65 -4.80 8.40
C LEU A 148 3.26 -4.99 9.04
N ALA A 149 3.09 -4.56 10.29
CA ALA A 149 1.77 -4.54 10.93
C ALA A 149 0.77 -3.69 10.14
N ASN A 150 1.17 -2.50 9.68
CA ASN A 150 0.29 -1.60 8.92
C ASN A 150 -0.19 -2.25 7.62
N ILE A 151 0.72 -2.84 6.84
CA ILE A 151 0.36 -3.57 5.61
C ILE A 151 -0.61 -4.71 5.90
N THR A 152 -0.36 -5.46 6.99
CA THR A 152 -1.26 -6.55 7.42
C THR A 152 -2.67 -6.02 7.66
N HIS A 153 -2.81 -4.88 8.36
CA HIS A 153 -4.12 -4.28 8.62
C HIS A 153 -4.80 -3.78 7.34
N LEU A 154 -4.05 -3.14 6.45
CA LEU A 154 -4.56 -2.73 5.14
C LEU A 154 -5.09 -3.92 4.34
N ALA A 155 -4.36 -5.03 4.31
CA ALA A 155 -4.79 -6.27 3.65
C ALA A 155 -6.06 -6.86 4.28
N THR A 156 -6.13 -6.89 5.62
CA THR A 156 -7.31 -7.40 6.33
C THR A 156 -8.56 -6.57 6.11
N LEU A 157 -8.42 -5.24 5.94
CA LEU A 157 -9.55 -4.34 5.71
C LEU A 157 -10.22 -4.62 4.35
N SER A 158 -9.41 -4.83 3.32
CA SER A 158 -9.89 -5.22 1.98
C SER A 158 -10.61 -6.58 2.01
N PHE A 159 -10.04 -7.55 2.75
CA PHE A 159 -10.62 -8.87 2.90
C PHE A 159 -11.96 -8.85 3.67
N LEU A 160 -12.00 -8.17 4.81
CA LEU A 160 -13.16 -8.12 5.70
C LEU A 160 -14.21 -7.08 5.29
N ARG A 161 -14.12 -6.51 4.07
CA ARG A 161 -15.03 -5.45 3.59
C ARG A 161 -16.50 -5.80 3.78
N ASN A 162 -16.90 -7.00 3.36
CA ASN A 162 -18.28 -7.48 3.53
C ASN A 162 -18.67 -7.70 5.01
N TYR A 163 -17.72 -8.15 5.83
CA TYR A 163 -17.93 -8.38 7.26
C TYR A 163 -18.19 -7.06 8.01
N PHE A 164 -17.46 -6.00 7.65
CA PHE A 164 -17.53 -4.68 8.28
C PHE A 164 -18.59 -3.76 7.69
N ALA A 165 -18.96 -3.93 6.41
CA ALA A 165 -20.09 -3.23 5.80
C ALA A 165 -21.38 -3.40 6.62
N ASN A 166 -21.56 -4.60 7.20
CA ASN A 166 -22.69 -4.96 8.05
C ASN A 166 -22.49 -4.59 9.54
N ARG A 167 -21.31 -4.11 9.96
CA ARG A 167 -20.96 -3.78 11.36
C ARG A 167 -20.06 -2.53 11.46
N ARG A 168 -20.64 -1.38 11.14
CA ARG A 168 -19.91 -0.10 11.07
C ARG A 168 -19.28 0.35 12.39
N VAL A 169 -19.88 0.07 13.55
CA VAL A 169 -19.29 0.45 14.85
C VAL A 169 -17.94 -0.26 15.09
N LYS A 170 -17.86 -1.56 14.79
CA LYS A 170 -16.60 -2.32 14.92
C LYS A 170 -15.56 -1.84 13.92
N LEU A 171 -16.00 -1.47 12.72
CA LEU A 171 -15.14 -0.86 11.71
C LEU A 171 -14.56 0.47 12.22
N SER A 172 -15.38 1.37 12.77
CA SER A 172 -14.93 2.68 13.24
C SER A 172 -13.84 2.58 14.30
N TRP A 173 -14.00 1.70 15.30
CA TRP A 173 -12.97 1.50 16.33
C TRP A 173 -11.67 0.97 15.75
N ARG A 174 -11.75 -0.01 14.86
CA ARG A 174 -10.57 -0.59 14.21
C ARG A 174 -9.85 0.44 13.35
N VAL A 175 -10.59 1.21 12.56
CA VAL A 175 -10.06 2.29 11.73
C VAL A 175 -9.42 3.37 12.59
N ALA A 176 -10.03 3.76 13.70
CA ALA A 176 -9.45 4.72 14.62
C ALA A 176 -8.09 4.25 15.17
N LEU A 177 -7.99 3.00 15.61
CA LEU A 177 -6.72 2.42 16.08
C LEU A 177 -5.67 2.31 14.96
N MET A 178 -6.08 1.91 13.75
CA MET A 178 -5.20 1.90 12.58
C MET A 178 -4.71 3.31 12.23
N SER A 179 -5.56 4.34 12.32
CA SER A 179 -5.17 5.74 12.10
C SER A 179 -4.15 6.21 13.13
N VAL A 180 -4.33 5.86 14.41
CA VAL A 180 -3.34 6.17 15.46
C VAL A 180 -2.00 5.50 15.14
N MET A 181 -2.01 4.22 14.79
CA MET A 181 -0.80 3.50 14.42
C MET A 181 -0.13 4.10 13.18
N LEU A 182 -0.90 4.50 12.17
CA LEU A 182 -0.40 5.14 10.94
C LEU A 182 0.25 6.50 11.25
N LEU A 183 -0.33 7.30 12.14
CA LEU A 183 0.24 8.59 12.54
C LEU A 183 1.56 8.40 13.28
N LEU A 184 1.59 7.49 14.26
CA LEU A 184 2.81 7.13 15.00
C LEU A 184 3.89 6.59 14.06
N LEU A 185 3.52 5.73 13.11
CA LEU A 185 4.44 5.17 12.11
C LEU A 185 4.94 6.24 11.14
N SER A 186 4.11 7.17 10.68
CA SER A 186 4.50 8.22 9.74
C SER A 186 5.55 9.15 10.35
N VAL A 187 5.35 9.53 11.62
CA VAL A 187 6.37 10.28 12.38
C VAL A 187 7.63 9.43 12.54
N ALA A 188 7.49 8.13 12.83
CA ALA A 188 8.64 7.25 13.05
C ALA A 188 9.49 7.08 11.79
N VAL A 189 8.85 6.88 10.64
CA VAL A 189 9.48 6.86 9.31
C VAL A 189 10.13 8.21 9.01
N GLY A 190 9.47 9.33 9.32
CA GLY A 190 10.05 10.67 9.19
C GLY A 190 11.40 10.81 9.88
N LEU A 191 11.51 10.23 11.08
CA LEU A 191 12.75 10.24 11.86
C LEU A 191 13.86 9.36 11.24
N THR A 192 13.53 8.34 10.45
CA THR A 192 14.52 7.49 9.76
C THR A 192 15.22 8.20 8.60
N GLY A 193 14.62 9.24 8.01
CA GLY A 193 15.24 9.99 6.90
C GLY A 193 16.51 10.76 7.28
N HIS A 194 16.83 10.82 8.57
CA HIS A 194 18.07 11.38 9.07
C HIS A 194 19.24 10.39 9.06
N PHE A 195 18.95 9.10 8.88
CA PHE A 195 19.96 8.05 8.84
C PHE A 195 20.51 7.89 7.42
N ASP A 196 21.82 8.09 7.26
CA ASP A 196 22.58 7.84 6.04
C ASP A 196 23.85 7.08 6.42
N TRP A 197 23.78 5.75 6.31
CA TRP A 197 24.90 4.85 6.61
C TRP A 197 25.83 4.62 5.42
N GLU A 198 25.51 5.14 4.24
CA GLU A 198 26.41 5.10 3.09
C GLU A 198 27.51 6.16 3.22
N GLY A 199 27.16 7.31 3.78
CA GLY A 199 28.12 8.26 4.33
C GLY A 199 28.83 7.64 5.54
N ARG A 200 30.16 7.50 5.51
CA ARG A 200 30.98 6.96 6.63
C ARG A 200 30.84 7.71 7.96
N SER A 201 30.02 8.77 8.03
CA SER A 201 29.82 9.63 9.19
C SER A 201 28.82 9.08 10.21
N GLN A 202 27.89 8.20 9.83
CA GLN A 202 26.86 7.69 10.74
C GLN A 202 26.98 6.19 10.93
N ARG A 203 26.82 5.70 12.18
CA ARG A 203 26.89 4.27 12.49
C ARG A 203 25.54 3.76 12.98
N PRO A 204 25.16 2.51 12.66
CA PRO A 204 23.92 1.90 13.14
C PRO A 204 23.87 1.74 14.67
N ALA A 205 25.03 1.69 15.34
CA ALA A 205 25.15 1.62 16.79
C ALA A 205 24.91 2.98 17.48
N ASP A 206 25.07 4.10 16.77
CA ASP A 206 24.91 5.44 17.33
C ASP A 206 23.47 5.67 17.80
N PHE A 207 23.31 6.49 18.83
CA PHE A 207 21.99 6.77 19.40
C PHE A 207 21.10 7.53 18.40
N ALA A 208 19.93 6.96 18.10
CA ALA A 208 18.99 7.48 17.10
C ALA A 208 18.64 8.96 17.32
N ILE A 209 18.43 9.32 18.60
CA ILE A 209 18.02 10.67 19.01
C ILE A 209 19.02 11.76 18.64
N CYS A 210 20.31 11.41 18.48
CA CYS A 210 21.37 12.37 18.16
C CYS A 210 21.26 12.90 16.72
N TYR A 211 20.64 12.14 15.81
CA TYR A 211 20.46 12.53 14.41
C TYR A 211 19.19 13.34 14.17
N PHE A 212 18.18 13.24 15.04
CA PHE A 212 16.88 13.90 14.83
C PHE A 212 16.93 15.42 14.91
N ARG A 213 17.99 15.98 15.49
CA ARG A 213 18.22 17.44 15.53
C ARG A 213 18.93 17.97 14.28
N MET A 214 19.53 17.11 13.48
CA MET A 214 20.23 17.50 12.26
C MET A 214 19.21 17.67 11.13
N LEU A 215 19.41 18.65 10.25
CA LEU A 215 18.59 18.77 9.06
C LEU A 215 18.82 17.54 8.16
N PRO A 216 17.76 16.86 7.69
CA PRO A 216 17.92 15.71 6.81
C PRO A 216 18.46 16.19 5.46
N ASN A 217 19.44 15.47 4.91
CA ASN A 217 19.99 15.82 3.62
C ASN A 217 19.03 15.39 2.49
N THR A 218 18.42 16.37 1.83
CA THR A 218 17.40 16.16 0.80
C THR A 218 17.91 15.50 -0.48
N GLN A 219 19.23 15.36 -0.63
CA GLN A 219 19.86 14.72 -1.80
C GLN A 219 20.17 13.23 -1.59
N THR A 220 19.85 12.67 -0.41
CA THR A 220 20.13 11.27 -0.08
C THR A 220 19.01 10.35 -0.57
N ILE A 221 19.39 9.11 -0.91
CA ILE A 221 18.44 8.03 -1.24
C ILE A 221 17.52 7.73 -0.06
N THR A 222 18.00 7.92 1.17
CA THR A 222 17.24 7.68 2.40
C THR A 222 16.12 8.70 2.60
N PHE A 223 16.38 9.99 2.35
CA PHE A 223 15.33 11.02 2.35
C PHE A 223 14.27 10.75 1.27
N GLU A 224 14.69 10.39 0.06
CA GLU A 224 13.78 10.04 -1.02
C GLU A 224 12.90 8.83 -0.65
N SER A 225 13.51 7.77 -0.11
CA SER A 225 12.82 6.55 0.32
C SER A 225 11.83 6.82 1.45
N MET A 226 12.19 7.68 2.41
CA MET A 226 11.30 8.13 3.49
C MET A 226 10.05 8.80 2.93
N VAL A 227 10.21 9.77 2.02
CA VAL A 227 9.07 10.47 1.40
C VAL A 227 8.19 9.49 0.62
N LYS A 228 8.80 8.62 -0.20
CA LYS A 228 8.09 7.56 -0.93
C LYS A 228 7.29 6.67 0.04
N MET A 229 7.89 6.25 1.15
CA MET A 229 7.24 5.39 2.14
C MET A 229 6.06 6.09 2.83
N ILE A 230 6.20 7.34 3.27
CA ILE A 230 5.09 8.11 3.88
C ILE A 230 3.94 8.30 2.88
N CYS A 231 4.25 8.68 1.64
CA CYS A 231 3.26 8.83 0.58
C CYS A 231 2.53 7.52 0.29
N LEU A 232 3.26 6.40 0.19
CA LEU A 232 2.68 5.06 -0.02
C LEU A 232 1.78 4.63 1.15
N LEU A 233 2.20 4.90 2.38
CA LEU A 233 1.42 4.61 3.59
C LEU A 233 0.11 5.40 3.61
N ALA A 234 0.17 6.71 3.39
CA ALA A 234 -1.00 7.59 3.37
C ALA A 234 -1.94 7.23 2.20
N TYR A 235 -1.38 6.98 1.02
CA TYR A 235 -2.12 6.58 -0.16
C TYR A 235 -2.83 5.23 0.04
N GLY A 236 -2.09 4.21 0.48
CA GLY A 236 -2.61 2.85 0.71
C GLY A 236 -3.73 2.82 1.75
N PHE A 237 -3.59 3.60 2.83
CA PHE A 237 -4.66 3.77 3.82
C PHE A 237 -5.88 4.47 3.21
N SER A 238 -5.67 5.61 2.55
CA SER A 238 -6.76 6.42 1.99
C SER A 238 -7.56 5.66 0.93
N ILE A 239 -6.89 4.93 0.03
CA ILE A 239 -7.59 4.19 -1.02
C ILE A 239 -8.42 3.03 -0.47
N ARG A 240 -7.89 2.29 0.52
CA ARG A 240 -8.62 1.18 1.16
C ARG A 240 -9.77 1.69 2.02
N MET A 241 -9.59 2.84 2.67
CA MET A 241 -10.68 3.55 3.35
C MET A 241 -11.77 3.96 2.36
N ALA A 242 -11.38 4.58 1.24
CA ALA A 242 -12.32 5.03 0.22
C ALA A 242 -13.11 3.85 -0.38
N LYS A 243 -12.45 2.70 -0.61
CA LYS A 243 -13.08 1.43 -1.05
C LYS A 243 -14.11 0.87 -0.06
N MET A 244 -14.15 1.33 1.19
CA MET A 244 -15.22 0.95 2.14
C MET A 244 -16.54 1.72 1.91
N PHE A 245 -16.53 2.77 1.08
CA PHE A 245 -17.74 3.52 0.73
C PHE A 245 -18.36 2.98 -0.57
N LYS A 246 -19.63 2.55 -0.50
CA LYS A 246 -20.36 1.96 -1.63
C LYS A 246 -20.35 2.83 -2.89
N GLY A 247 -20.57 4.14 -2.75
CA GLY A 247 -20.62 5.07 -3.89
C GLY A 247 -19.27 5.20 -4.60
N PHE A 248 -18.19 5.32 -3.84
CA PHE A 248 -16.83 5.41 -4.38
C PHE A 248 -16.42 4.12 -5.08
N GLU A 249 -16.65 2.96 -4.45
CA GLU A 249 -16.34 1.67 -5.07
C GLU A 249 -17.14 1.43 -6.35
N THR A 250 -18.44 1.73 -6.35
CA THR A 250 -19.28 1.55 -7.54
C THR A 250 -18.78 2.42 -8.70
N SER A 251 -18.41 3.67 -8.41
CA SER A 251 -17.84 4.60 -9.39
C SER A 251 -16.52 4.09 -9.98
N LEU A 252 -15.61 3.58 -9.13
CA LEU A 252 -14.35 2.99 -9.58
C LEU A 252 -14.55 1.77 -10.48
N ARG A 253 -15.45 0.86 -10.11
CA ARG A 253 -15.76 -0.33 -10.91
C ARG A 253 -16.38 0.05 -12.26
N GLN A 254 -17.26 1.05 -12.28
CA GLN A 254 -17.87 1.57 -13.50
C GLN A 254 -16.82 2.19 -14.44
N ILE A 255 -15.92 3.03 -13.91
CA ILE A 255 -14.82 3.62 -14.69
C ILE A 255 -13.91 2.52 -15.28
N GLY A 256 -13.58 1.50 -14.49
CA GLY A 256 -12.81 0.34 -14.96
C GLY A 256 -13.51 -0.43 -16.08
N ALA A 257 -14.83 -0.56 -16.03
CA ALA A 257 -15.62 -1.19 -17.10
C ALA A 257 -15.59 -0.34 -18.39
N ILE A 258 -15.76 0.98 -18.28
CA ILE A 258 -15.73 1.90 -19.43
C ILE A 258 -14.35 1.95 -20.09
N MET A 259 -13.27 2.05 -19.32
CA MET A 259 -11.92 2.06 -19.88
C MET A 259 -11.63 0.80 -20.70
N ARG A 260 -12.15 -0.35 -20.28
CA ARG A 260 -11.99 -1.60 -21.03
C ARG A 260 -12.79 -1.64 -22.32
N THR A 261 -14.05 -1.19 -22.31
CA THR A 261 -14.84 -1.14 -23.56
C THR A 261 -14.17 -0.22 -24.57
N VAL A 262 -13.56 0.89 -24.13
CA VAL A 262 -12.75 1.76 -24.99
C VAL A 262 -11.49 1.06 -25.49
N SER A 263 -10.74 0.39 -24.62
CA SER A 263 -9.48 -0.30 -25.00
C SER A 263 -9.71 -1.44 -26.01
N THR A 264 -10.75 -2.25 -25.81
CA THR A 264 -11.12 -3.36 -26.70
C THR A 264 -11.61 -2.86 -28.06
N ARG A 265 -12.32 -1.72 -28.08
CA ARG A 265 -12.73 -1.05 -29.32
C ARG A 265 -11.53 -0.50 -30.10
N ARG A 266 -10.52 0.02 -29.39
CA ARG A 266 -9.27 0.52 -29.97
C ARG A 266 -8.39 -0.61 -30.54
N GLN A 267 -8.31 -1.75 -29.86
CA GLN A 267 -7.61 -2.94 -30.35
C GLN A 267 -8.30 -3.59 -31.57
N ARG A 268 -9.62 -3.45 -31.71
CA ARG A 268 -10.39 -3.98 -32.85
C ARG A 268 -10.35 -3.10 -34.11
N GLY A 269 -9.54 -2.04 -34.16
CA GLY A 269 -9.33 -1.27 -35.39
C GLY A 269 -10.55 -0.51 -35.91
N GLY A 270 -11.37 0.05 -35.01
CA GLY A 270 -12.52 0.85 -35.41
C GLY A 270 -12.15 2.28 -35.84
N SER A 271 -11.83 2.48 -37.12
CA SER A 271 -12.02 3.79 -37.78
C SER A 271 -13.53 4.04 -37.90
N GLN A 272 -14.15 4.56 -36.85
CA GLN A 272 -15.44 5.24 -36.97
C GLN A 272 -15.39 6.53 -36.17
N SER A 273 -15.65 7.63 -36.88
CA SER A 273 -15.69 8.98 -36.38
C SER A 273 -16.58 9.08 -35.15
N ILE A 274 -16.08 9.81 -34.15
CA ILE A 274 -16.80 10.18 -32.94
C ILE A 274 -17.96 11.10 -33.34
N SER A 275 -19.09 10.53 -33.73
CA SER A 275 -20.29 11.28 -34.07
C SER A 275 -21.54 10.41 -33.96
N GLU A 276 -21.76 9.76 -32.81
CA GLU A 276 -23.09 9.32 -32.32
C GLU A 276 -22.92 8.41 -31.09
N VAL A 277 -22.70 9.00 -29.91
CA VAL A 277 -23.12 8.39 -28.64
C VAL A 277 -23.65 9.52 -27.75
N ASP A 278 -24.97 9.53 -27.62
CA ASP A 278 -25.84 10.16 -26.64
C ASP A 278 -25.32 11.39 -25.85
N SER A 279 -25.87 12.54 -26.20
CA SER A 279 -25.30 13.87 -26.00
C SER A 279 -25.82 14.67 -24.80
N GLY A 280 -26.26 14.02 -23.72
CA GLY A 280 -26.78 14.73 -22.53
C GLY A 280 -25.75 14.91 -21.41
N ALA A 281 -25.31 13.79 -20.83
CA ALA A 281 -24.56 13.80 -19.57
C ALA A 281 -23.04 13.95 -19.74
N GLY A 282 -22.46 13.36 -20.79
CA GLY A 282 -21.02 13.38 -21.05
C GLY A 282 -20.49 14.77 -21.45
N LYS A 283 -21.28 15.53 -22.22
CA LYS A 283 -20.89 16.90 -22.64
C LYS A 283 -20.84 17.87 -21.46
N LYS A 284 -21.70 17.70 -20.44
CA LYS A 284 -21.72 18.55 -19.24
C LYS A 284 -20.48 18.31 -18.38
N TRP A 285 -20.08 17.05 -18.21
CA TRP A 285 -18.86 16.65 -17.49
C TRP A 285 -17.58 17.03 -18.23
N LEU A 286 -17.53 16.86 -19.56
CA LEU A 286 -16.40 17.30 -20.38
C LEU A 286 -16.25 18.83 -20.43
N ARG A 287 -17.35 19.59 -20.34
CA ARG A 287 -17.29 21.07 -20.20
C ARG A 287 -16.79 21.51 -18.83
N LEU A 288 -17.15 20.80 -17.75
CA LEU A 288 -16.65 21.08 -16.39
C LEU A 288 -15.14 20.79 -16.30
N ILE A 289 -14.69 19.68 -16.85
CA ILE A 289 -13.27 19.34 -16.93
C ILE A 289 -12.52 20.31 -17.86
N GLY A 290 -13.11 20.67 -19.01
CA GLY A 290 -12.53 21.65 -19.93
C GLY A 290 -12.52 23.09 -19.39
N ALA A 291 -13.44 23.46 -18.51
CA ALA A 291 -13.43 24.74 -17.81
C ALA A 291 -12.37 24.76 -16.69
N ALA A 292 -12.21 23.64 -15.96
CA ALA A 292 -11.15 23.47 -14.97
C ALA A 292 -9.75 23.45 -15.61
N MET A 293 -9.60 22.86 -16.80
CA MET A 293 -8.32 22.83 -17.53
C MET A 293 -8.00 24.12 -18.28
N ARG A 294 -8.99 24.96 -18.64
CA ARG A 294 -8.73 26.27 -19.27
C ARG A 294 -8.22 27.36 -18.31
N GLY A 295 -8.27 27.12 -17.00
CA GLY A 295 -7.60 27.96 -16.01
C GLY A 295 -6.09 27.71 -15.90
N ALA A 296 -5.59 26.63 -16.52
CA ALA A 296 -4.20 26.23 -16.45
C ALA A 296 -3.65 25.99 -17.86
N SER A 297 -3.05 27.03 -18.43
CA SER A 297 -2.12 27.03 -19.57
C SER A 297 -2.59 27.85 -20.78
N THR A 298 -2.10 29.08 -20.82
CA THR A 298 -1.81 29.80 -22.07
C THR A 298 -0.35 30.23 -22.04
N GLN A 299 0.51 29.46 -22.69
CA GLN A 299 1.59 29.94 -23.57
C GLN A 299 2.20 28.70 -24.25
N GLN A 300 1.71 28.36 -25.44
CA GLN A 300 2.36 28.63 -26.73
C GLN A 300 3.77 28.05 -26.83
N LEU A 301 3.95 27.01 -27.65
CA LEU A 301 5.15 26.87 -28.48
C LEU A 301 4.82 26.11 -29.78
N ARG A 302 5.46 26.60 -30.83
CA ARG A 302 5.16 26.51 -32.27
C ARG A 302 5.93 25.34 -32.89
N ARG A 303 5.40 24.76 -33.98
CA ARG A 303 6.06 23.74 -34.83
C ARG A 303 7.45 24.18 -35.31
N GLY A 304 8.41 23.24 -35.32
CA GLY A 304 9.70 23.30 -36.00
C GLY A 304 10.22 21.88 -36.32
N SER A 305 10.88 21.74 -37.47
CA SER A 305 11.21 20.53 -38.23
C SER A 305 12.41 19.72 -37.69
N GLN A 306 12.49 18.44 -38.11
CA GLN A 306 13.66 17.56 -38.32
C GLN A 306 14.85 17.59 -37.33
N ASP A 307 15.07 16.45 -36.65
CA ASP A 307 16.23 15.54 -36.87
C ASP A 307 16.27 14.46 -35.78
N ILE A 308 16.59 13.21 -36.15
CA ILE A 308 16.76 12.09 -35.21
C ILE A 308 18.21 12.16 -34.68
N PRO A 309 18.47 12.37 -33.38
CA PRO A 309 19.83 12.39 -32.87
C PRO A 309 20.34 10.97 -32.60
N GLN A 310 21.53 10.70 -33.14
CA GLN A 310 22.36 9.52 -32.89
C GLN A 310 22.89 9.56 -31.44
N TRP A 311 22.77 8.44 -30.71
CA TRP A 311 23.08 8.32 -29.28
C TRP A 311 24.61 8.25 -29.02
N ASP A 312 25.12 9.14 -28.15
CA ASP A 312 26.53 9.18 -27.69
C ASP A 312 26.63 8.77 -26.20
N PRO A 313 27.35 7.68 -25.85
CA PRO A 313 27.42 7.15 -24.49
C PRO A 313 28.23 7.98 -23.47
N ARG A 314 28.68 9.20 -23.78
CA ARG A 314 29.51 10.02 -22.86
C ARG A 314 28.92 11.37 -22.41
N ALA A 315 27.64 11.62 -22.63
CA ALA A 315 26.98 12.84 -22.14
C ALA A 315 26.71 12.79 -20.63
N ARG A 316 27.42 13.62 -19.86
CA ARG A 316 27.30 13.80 -18.41
C ARG A 316 25.95 14.48 -18.09
N GLY A 317 24.96 13.69 -17.67
CA GLY A 317 23.55 14.06 -17.51
C GLY A 317 23.27 15.22 -16.55
N GLY A 318 22.69 16.29 -17.11
CA GLY A 318 22.25 17.49 -16.41
C GLY A 318 20.88 17.36 -15.74
N ARG A 319 20.52 18.39 -14.96
CA ARG A 319 19.33 18.60 -14.11
C ARG A 319 17.96 18.15 -14.69
N LEU A 320 17.84 17.91 -16.00
CA LEU A 320 16.61 17.47 -16.67
C LEU A 320 16.38 15.95 -16.60
N GLU A 321 17.43 15.12 -16.57
CA GLU A 321 17.27 13.66 -16.32
C GLU A 321 16.82 13.39 -14.89
N ARG A 322 17.23 14.24 -13.94
CA ARG A 322 16.75 14.18 -12.56
C ARG A 322 15.26 14.50 -12.46
N LEU A 323 14.74 15.40 -13.30
CA LEU A 323 13.30 15.67 -13.38
C LEU A 323 12.52 14.52 -14.03
N ALA A 324 13.11 13.83 -15.01
CA ALA A 324 12.51 12.63 -15.59
C ALA A 324 12.39 11.51 -14.54
N ILE A 325 13.41 11.28 -13.71
CA ILE A 325 13.36 10.30 -12.61
C ILE A 325 12.35 10.72 -11.53
N LEU A 326 12.34 12.00 -11.15
CA LEU A 326 11.37 12.58 -10.19
C LEU A 326 9.91 12.56 -10.66
N ILE A 327 9.65 12.40 -11.96
CA ILE A 327 8.29 12.32 -12.52
C ILE A 327 7.93 10.87 -12.88
N TYR A 328 8.89 10.10 -13.41
CA TYR A 328 8.66 8.74 -13.90
C TYR A 328 8.40 7.75 -12.77
N ASP A 329 9.06 7.89 -11.62
CA ASP A 329 8.81 7.05 -10.44
C ASP A 329 7.44 7.27 -9.80
N PRO A 330 7.01 8.51 -9.48
CA PRO A 330 5.65 8.74 -9.01
C PRO A 330 4.61 8.44 -10.09
N PHE A 331 4.94 8.50 -11.38
CA PHE A 331 4.04 8.08 -12.45
C PHE A 331 3.94 6.56 -12.57
N ALA A 332 5.04 5.81 -12.40
CA ALA A 332 5.05 4.35 -12.34
C ALA A 332 4.38 3.83 -11.06
N ILE A 333 4.58 4.51 -9.94
CA ILE A 333 3.86 4.28 -8.68
C ILE A 333 2.39 4.69 -8.82
N ALA A 334 2.07 5.77 -9.55
CA ALA A 334 0.69 6.18 -9.84
C ALA A 334 0.00 5.23 -10.81
N VAL A 335 0.71 4.66 -11.79
CA VAL A 335 0.22 3.66 -12.73
C VAL A 335 0.07 2.31 -12.03
N SER A 336 1.05 1.87 -11.24
CA SER A 336 0.90 0.71 -10.34
C SER A 336 -0.20 0.94 -9.31
N SER A 337 -0.40 2.16 -8.83
CA SER A 337 -1.49 2.57 -7.93
C SER A 337 -2.85 2.63 -8.64
N LEU A 338 -2.91 3.04 -9.92
CA LEU A 338 -4.08 2.97 -10.79
C LEU A 338 -4.45 1.51 -11.09
N ILE A 339 -3.46 0.64 -11.25
CA ILE A 339 -3.64 -0.80 -11.29
C ILE A 339 -4.16 -1.28 -9.92
N ASN A 340 -3.56 -0.84 -8.81
CA ASN A 340 -3.96 -1.16 -7.42
C ASN A 340 -5.39 -0.68 -7.06
N ILE A 341 -5.86 0.43 -7.64
CA ILE A 341 -7.23 0.94 -7.55
C ILE A 341 -8.24 -0.09 -8.08
N HIS A 342 -7.86 -0.88 -9.09
CA HIS A 342 -8.70 -1.91 -9.70
C HIS A 342 -8.50 -3.33 -9.13
N LEU A 343 -7.64 -3.49 -8.12
CA LEU A 343 -7.34 -4.76 -7.50
C LEU A 343 -8.06 -4.85 -6.15
N ASP A 344 -8.73 -5.98 -5.86
CA ASP A 344 -9.59 -6.12 -4.69
C ASP A 344 -8.84 -6.68 -3.46
N LEU A 345 -7.74 -7.44 -3.61
CA LEU A 345 -7.03 -8.03 -2.45
C LEU A 345 -5.53 -8.38 -2.61
N PHE A 346 -5.18 -9.48 -3.29
CA PHE A 346 -3.82 -10.05 -3.31
C PHE A 346 -2.86 -9.26 -4.21
N THR A 347 -3.39 -8.82 -5.33
CA THR A 347 -2.72 -8.00 -6.34
C THR A 347 -2.43 -6.59 -5.83
N SER A 348 -3.25 -6.05 -4.92
CA SER A 348 -2.99 -4.79 -4.21
C SER A 348 -1.82 -4.89 -3.23
N PHE A 349 -1.75 -6.02 -2.53
CA PHE A 349 -0.64 -6.35 -1.63
C PHE A 349 0.68 -6.52 -2.41
N LEU A 350 0.66 -7.25 -3.52
CA LEU A 350 1.82 -7.37 -4.41
C LEU A 350 2.23 -6.02 -5.03
N ALA A 351 1.28 -5.17 -5.44
CA ALA A 351 1.58 -3.86 -5.99
C ALA A 351 2.14 -2.86 -4.97
N GLU A 352 1.88 -3.05 -3.66
CA GLU A 352 2.49 -2.26 -2.58
C GLU A 352 3.91 -2.76 -2.23
N VAL A 353 4.18 -4.07 -2.35
CA VAL A 353 5.49 -4.66 -2.03
C VAL A 353 6.46 -4.64 -3.22
N TRP A 354 5.95 -4.72 -4.45
CA TRP A 354 6.75 -4.78 -5.68
C TRP A 354 7.64 -3.55 -5.96
N PRO A 355 7.18 -2.29 -5.78
CA PRO A 355 8.00 -1.12 -6.08
C PRO A 355 9.15 -0.87 -5.07
N LEU A 356 9.27 -1.65 -4.00
CA LEU A 356 10.37 -1.56 -3.02
C LEU A 356 11.63 -2.36 -3.43
N LYS A 357 11.63 -2.97 -4.63
CA LYS A 357 12.75 -3.78 -5.16
C LYS A 357 13.56 -3.12 -6.28
N LEU A 358 13.31 -1.85 -6.61
CA LEU A 358 14.11 -1.07 -7.56
C LEU A 358 14.72 0.15 -6.91
#